data_AF-A0A150H2B4-F1
#
_entry.id   AF-A0A150H2B4-F1
#
_cell.length_a   1.000
_cell.length_b   1.000
_cell.length_c   1.000
_cell.angle_alpha   90.00
_cell.angle_beta   90.00
_cell.angle_gamma   90.00
#
_symmetry.space_group_name_H-M   'P 1'
#
loop_
_entity.id
_entity.type
_entity.pdbx_description
1 polymer ?
#
loop_
_entity_poly.entity_id
_entity_poly.type
_entity_poly.pdbx_seq_one_letter_code
_entity_poly.pdbx_strand_id
1 'polypeptide(L)'
;MFSPDGNYLFTGARQDEHMFCWDIRYTYESLYTMRRDTGRTNQRIQFDIEPCGKHLITGNGDGSVRMFNLQDGSQVDQQPVAADTVNGAAFHPSLDLLATASGHRRYVEPERDAADTDRREEATRPPARPENSLMVWRLQLQHLQLPVPRDV
;
A
#
# COMPACT_ATOMS: atom_id res chain seq x y z
N MET A 1 1.52 11.12 -8.78
CA MET A 1 1.45 12.09 -7.68
C MET A 1 2.76 12.86 -7.67
N PHE A 2 2.71 14.19 -7.55
CA PHE A 2 3.93 15.00 -7.47
C PHE A 2 4.41 15.06 -6.02
N SER A 3 5.74 15.14 -5.82
CA SER A 3 6.30 15.55 -4.54
C SER A 3 5.86 16.98 -4.19
N PRO A 4 5.85 17.36 -2.89
CA PRO A 4 5.47 18.72 -2.47
C PRO A 4 6.34 19.82 -3.09
N ASP A 5 7.60 19.54 -3.40
CA ASP A 5 8.53 20.46 -4.06
C ASP A 5 8.39 20.49 -5.60
N GLY A 6 7.56 19.61 -6.17
CA GLY A 6 7.30 19.50 -7.60
C GLY A 6 8.42 18.86 -8.43
N ASN A 7 9.56 18.50 -7.85
CA ASN A 7 10.71 17.96 -8.59
C ASN A 7 10.58 16.47 -8.94
N TYR A 8 9.72 15.74 -8.23
CA TYR A 8 9.57 14.30 -8.40
C TYR A 8 8.14 13.91 -8.74
N LEU A 9 8.00 12.94 -9.63
CA LEU A 9 6.73 12.31 -9.98
C LEU A 9 6.75 10.85 -9.53
N PHE A 10 5.72 10.45 -8.81
CA PHE A 10 5.49 9.07 -8.39
C PHE A 10 4.36 8.44 -9.21
N THR A 11 4.63 7.28 -9.79
CA THR A 11 3.67 6.54 -10.62
C THR A 11 3.56 5.10 -10.15
N GLY A 12 2.38 4.51 -10.26
CA GLY A 12 2.16 3.09 -10.01
C GLY A 12 1.00 2.59 -10.87
N ALA A 13 1.25 1.53 -11.63
CA ALA A 13 0.23 0.90 -12.47
C ALA A 13 -0.61 -0.10 -11.65
N ARG A 14 -1.88 -0.26 -12.03
CA ARG A 14 -2.92 -0.95 -11.24
C ARG A 14 -2.51 -2.34 -10.75
N GLN A 15 -1.89 -3.14 -11.61
CA GLN A 15 -1.46 -4.52 -11.32
C GLN A 15 0.05 -4.68 -11.47
N ASP A 16 0.78 -3.57 -11.34
CA ASP A 16 2.23 -3.61 -11.30
C ASP A 16 2.70 -3.61 -9.84
N GLU A 17 3.60 -4.54 -9.55
CA GLU A 17 4.27 -4.66 -8.26
C GLU A 17 5.28 -3.53 -8.05
N HIS A 18 5.56 -2.73 -9.06
CA HIS A 18 6.49 -1.62 -8.98
C HIS A 18 5.77 -0.27 -9.01
N MET A 19 6.19 0.59 -8.10
CA MET A 19 5.99 2.02 -8.18
C MET A 19 7.31 2.67 -8.56
N PHE A 20 7.25 3.73 -9.34
CA PHE A 20 8.41 4.42 -9.89
C PHE A 20 8.48 5.84 -9.37
N CYS A 21 9.70 6.30 -9.10
CA CYS A 21 10.02 7.69 -8.88
C CYS A 21 10.76 8.25 -10.10
N TRP A 22 10.34 9.42 -10.56
CA TRP A 22 10.90 10.11 -11.73
C TRP A 22 11.37 11.50 -11.30
N ASP A 23 12.58 11.91 -11.69
CA ASP A 23 12.95 13.33 -11.67
C ASP A 23 12.32 14.00 -12.88
N ILE A 24 11.46 15.00 -12.67
CA ILE A 24 10.78 15.67 -13.79
C ILE A 24 11.73 16.50 -14.66
N ARG A 25 12.93 16.81 -14.15
CA ARG A 25 14.00 17.49 -14.89
C ARG A 25 14.78 16.53 -15.77
N TYR A 26 14.71 15.23 -15.49
CA TYR A 26 15.46 14.16 -16.14
C TYR A 26 14.63 12.87 -16.24
N THR A 27 13.69 12.82 -17.19
CA THR A 27 12.70 11.73 -17.28
C THR A 27 13.13 10.53 -18.13
N TYR A 28 14.43 10.39 -18.42
CA TYR A 28 14.92 9.33 -19.31
C TYR A 28 14.98 7.96 -18.62
N GLU A 29 15.14 7.94 -17.30
CA GLU A 29 15.09 6.74 -16.46
C GLU A 29 14.39 7.04 -15.13
N SER A 30 13.87 5.99 -14.48
CA SER A 30 13.36 6.12 -13.12
C SER A 30 14.52 6.21 -12.13
N LEU A 31 14.44 7.11 -11.16
CA LEU A 31 15.46 7.27 -10.11
C LEU A 31 15.58 6.02 -9.24
N TYR A 32 14.45 5.49 -8.82
CA TYR A 32 14.35 4.25 -8.06
C TYR A 32 12.95 3.65 -8.21
N THR A 33 12.83 2.39 -7.80
CA THR A 33 11.56 1.66 -7.77
C THR A 33 11.23 1.23 -6.34
N MET A 34 9.95 1.24 -6.01
CA MET A 34 9.41 0.78 -4.73
C MET A 34 8.49 -0.40 -4.99
N ARG A 35 8.76 -1.53 -4.32
CA ARG A 35 8.00 -2.76 -4.55
C ARG A 35 6.81 -2.87 -3.61
N ARG A 36 5.61 -2.95 -4.18
CA ARG A 36 4.36 -3.24 -3.48
C ARG A 36 3.81 -4.61 -3.86
N ASP A 37 2.85 -5.10 -3.10
CA ASP A 37 2.09 -6.29 -3.46
C ASP A 37 0.70 -5.89 -3.97
N THR A 38 0.42 -6.17 -5.26
CA THR A 38 -0.90 -5.94 -5.84
C THR A 38 -1.84 -7.14 -5.70
N GLY A 39 -1.32 -8.29 -5.27
CA GLY A 39 -2.07 -9.54 -5.15
C GLY A 39 -2.82 -9.90 -6.43
N ARG A 40 -3.89 -10.69 -6.28
CA ARG A 40 -4.81 -11.02 -7.38
C ARG A 40 -6.00 -10.05 -7.45
N THR A 41 -5.82 -8.81 -6.99
CA THR A 41 -6.91 -7.85 -6.99
C THR A 41 -6.99 -7.13 -8.34
N ASN A 42 -8.22 -6.92 -8.80
CA ASN A 42 -8.49 -5.96 -9.85
C ASN A 42 -8.67 -4.56 -9.28
N GLN A 43 -8.53 -4.29 -7.98
CA GLN A 43 -8.68 -2.92 -7.47
C GLN A 43 -7.45 -2.06 -7.79
N ARG A 44 -7.65 -0.75 -7.98
CA ARG A 44 -6.51 0.18 -8.03
C ARG A 44 -6.02 0.41 -6.62
N ILE A 45 -4.83 -0.10 -6.32
CA ILE A 45 -4.15 0.21 -5.07
C ILE A 45 -3.59 1.63 -5.15
N GLN A 46 -4.08 2.48 -4.27
CA GLN A 46 -3.63 3.86 -4.13
C GLN A 46 -2.42 3.95 -3.19
N PHE A 47 -1.70 5.05 -3.34
CA PHE A 47 -0.58 5.42 -2.48
C PHE A 47 -0.61 6.94 -2.27
N ASP A 48 -0.06 7.38 -1.15
CA ASP A 48 -0.08 8.78 -0.71
C ASP A 48 1.29 9.19 -0.17
N ILE A 49 1.61 10.49 -0.23
CA ILE A 49 2.85 11.07 0.28
C ILE A 49 2.53 11.80 1.57
N GLU A 50 3.36 11.55 2.58
CA GLU A 50 3.28 12.27 3.84
C GLU A 50 3.42 13.79 3.58
N PRO A 51 2.64 14.66 4.25
CA PRO A 51 2.71 16.11 4.03
C PRO A 51 4.12 16.72 4.15
N CYS A 52 4.99 16.13 4.98
CA CYS A 52 6.38 16.58 5.12
C CYS A 52 7.33 16.05 4.02
N GLY A 53 6.85 15.20 3.11
CA GLY A 53 7.57 14.69 1.95
C GLY A 53 8.64 13.65 2.26
N LYS A 54 8.64 13.05 3.47
CA LYS A 54 9.64 12.04 3.86
C LYS A 54 9.23 10.63 3.48
N HIS A 55 7.95 10.31 3.64
CA HIS A 55 7.46 8.96 3.43
C HIS A 55 6.38 8.89 2.37
N LEU A 56 6.30 7.73 1.74
CA LEU A 56 5.17 7.31 0.90
C LEU A 56 4.53 6.07 1.53
N ILE A 57 3.20 6.03 1.55
CA ILE A 57 2.43 4.87 2.01
C ILE A 57 1.65 4.26 0.84
N THR A 58 1.58 2.93 0.77
CA THR A 58 0.71 2.19 -0.15
C THR A 58 -0.01 1.08 0.60
N GLY A 59 -1.23 0.77 0.18
CA GLY A 59 -1.87 -0.49 0.55
C GLY A 59 -1.24 -1.68 -0.19
N ASN A 60 -1.56 -2.90 0.26
CA ASN A 60 -1.14 -4.15 -0.37
C ASN A 60 -2.29 -5.16 -0.50
N GLY A 61 -2.11 -6.12 -1.43
CA GLY A 61 -2.99 -7.27 -1.65
C GLY A 61 -3.14 -8.18 -0.44
N ASP A 62 -2.09 -8.30 0.38
CA ASP A 62 -2.02 -9.15 1.58
C ASP A 62 -2.70 -8.56 2.84
N GLY A 63 -3.31 -7.38 2.73
CA GLY A 63 -3.97 -6.71 3.87
C GLY A 63 -3.04 -5.84 4.73
N SER A 64 -1.78 -5.69 4.32
CA SER A 64 -0.85 -4.75 4.94
C SER A 64 -0.84 -3.38 4.25
N VAL A 65 -0.27 -2.40 4.94
CA VAL A 65 0.28 -1.18 4.33
C VAL A 65 1.80 -1.25 4.35
N ARG A 66 2.44 -0.68 3.34
CA ARG A 66 3.90 -0.50 3.28
C ARG A 66 4.25 0.97 3.24
N MET A 67 5.30 1.32 3.99
CA MET A 67 5.87 2.66 4.02
C MET A 67 7.27 2.65 3.39
N PHE A 68 7.54 3.64 2.56
CA PHE A 68 8.82 3.83 1.88
C PHE A 68 9.42 5.18 2.24
N ASN A 69 10.75 5.21 2.34
CA ASN A 69 11.52 6.45 2.41
C ASN A 69 11.64 7.06 1.01
N LEU A 70 11.25 8.32 0.85
CA LEU A 70 11.29 9.01 -0.44
C LEU A 70 12.69 9.48 -0.86
N GLN A 71 13.67 9.46 0.04
CA GLN A 71 15.05 9.82 -0.27
C GLN A 71 15.74 8.76 -1.14
N ASP A 72 15.49 7.47 -0.87
CA ASP A 72 16.19 6.35 -1.51
C ASP A 72 15.27 5.23 -2.03
N GLY A 73 13.96 5.33 -1.79
CA GLY A 73 12.99 4.31 -2.19
C GLY A 73 12.98 3.06 -1.33
N SER A 74 13.73 3.03 -0.22
CA SER A 74 13.80 1.88 0.67
C SER A 74 12.48 1.68 1.43
N GLN A 75 12.07 0.42 1.61
CA GLN A 75 10.94 0.09 2.48
C GLN A 75 11.38 0.24 3.94
N VAL A 76 10.68 1.07 4.70
CA VAL A 76 11.00 1.35 6.12
C VAL A 76 10.04 0.67 7.09
N ASP A 77 8.81 0.37 6.67
CA ASP A 77 7.82 -0.30 7.52
C ASP A 77 6.82 -1.12 6.70
N GLN A 78 6.23 -2.12 7.35
CA GLN A 78 5.09 -2.89 6.85
C GLN A 78 4.21 -3.31 8.03
N GLN A 79 2.95 -2.90 8.00
CA GLN A 79 2.00 -3.16 9.08
C GLN A 79 0.75 -3.87 8.57
N PRO A 80 0.35 -5.01 9.17
CA PRO A 80 -0.94 -5.64 8.86
C PRO A 80 -2.07 -4.80 9.46
N VAL A 81 -2.99 -4.32 8.62
CA VAL A 81 -4.09 -3.43 9.05
C VAL A 81 -5.48 -3.99 8.73
N ALA A 82 -5.55 -4.98 7.83
CA ALA A 82 -6.78 -5.63 7.42
C ALA A 82 -6.53 -7.11 7.09
N ALA A 83 -7.59 -7.91 7.09
CA ALA A 83 -7.60 -9.30 6.65
C ALA A 83 -7.85 -9.45 5.13
N ASP A 84 -8.14 -8.34 4.45
CA ASP A 84 -8.38 -8.25 3.01
C ASP A 84 -7.53 -7.12 2.39
N THR A 85 -7.40 -7.11 1.06
CA THR A 85 -6.61 -6.13 0.30
C THR A 85 -6.89 -4.71 0.74
N VAL A 86 -5.82 -3.97 1.06
CA VAL A 86 -5.88 -2.53 1.32
C VAL A 86 -5.77 -1.80 0.00
N ASN A 87 -6.89 -1.25 -0.47
CA ASN A 87 -6.95 -0.55 -1.75
C ASN A 87 -6.63 0.95 -1.62
N GLY A 88 -6.75 1.52 -0.42
CA GLY A 88 -6.50 2.92 -0.14
C GLY A 88 -5.77 3.11 1.18
N ALA A 89 -4.79 4.01 1.17
CA ALA A 89 -4.08 4.49 2.35
C ALA A 89 -3.80 5.99 2.14
N ALA A 90 -4.11 6.82 3.13
CA ALA A 90 -3.96 8.28 3.03
C ALA A 90 -3.53 8.88 4.37
N PHE A 91 -2.56 9.79 4.33
CA PHE A 91 -2.13 10.56 5.48
C PHE A 91 -3.12 11.68 5.77
N HIS A 92 -3.32 11.98 7.05
CA HIS A 92 -3.98 13.23 7.41
C HIS A 92 -3.05 14.42 7.13
N PRO A 93 -3.55 15.55 6.61
CA PRO A 93 -2.71 16.67 6.16
C PRO A 93 -1.88 17.34 7.26
N SER A 94 -2.25 17.19 8.53
CA SER A 94 -1.61 17.88 9.66
C SER A 94 -1.52 17.11 10.98
N LEU A 95 -2.10 15.92 11.05
CA LEU A 95 -2.16 15.13 12.28
C LEU A 95 -1.47 13.80 11.99
N ASP A 96 -0.95 13.17 13.04
CA ASP A 96 -0.33 11.85 12.96
C ASP A 96 -1.41 10.75 12.82
N LEU A 97 -2.22 10.85 11.77
CA LEU A 97 -3.31 9.95 11.46
C LEU A 97 -3.12 9.37 10.05
N LEU A 98 -3.49 8.10 9.91
CA LEU A 98 -3.56 7.39 8.64
C LEU A 98 -4.96 6.82 8.48
N ALA A 99 -5.60 7.03 7.34
CA ALA A 99 -6.84 6.36 6.97
C ALA A 99 -6.55 5.22 6.01
N THR A 100 -7.16 4.05 6.23
CA THR A 100 -7.04 2.89 5.34
C THR A 100 -8.41 2.36 4.95
N ALA A 101 -8.55 1.92 3.69
CA ALA A 101 -9.73 1.25 3.18
C ALA A 101 -9.38 -0.17 2.71
N SER A 102 -10.11 -1.16 3.21
CA SER A 102 -9.93 -2.57 2.87
C SER A 102 -11.10 -3.12 2.05
N GLY A 103 -10.80 -4.16 1.27
CA GLY A 103 -11.78 -4.93 0.52
C GLY A 103 -11.55 -4.92 -0.99
N HIS A 104 -11.93 -6.01 -1.63
CA HIS A 104 -11.96 -6.11 -3.09
C HIS A 104 -13.15 -6.92 -3.59
N ARG A 105 -13.57 -6.63 -4.81
CA ARG A 105 -14.62 -7.41 -5.48
C ARG A 105 -14.06 -8.79 -5.85
N ARG A 106 -14.70 -9.84 -5.33
CA ARG A 106 -14.46 -11.23 -5.72
C ARG A 106 -15.48 -11.61 -6.78
N TYR A 107 -15.00 -12.05 -7.94
CA TYR A 107 -15.87 -12.66 -8.94
C TYR A 107 -16.08 -14.11 -8.52
N VAL A 108 -17.32 -14.45 -8.16
CA VAL A 108 -17.71 -15.84 -8.01
C VAL A 108 -17.95 -16.33 -9.44
N GLU A 109 -17.17 -17.31 -9.90
CA GLU A 109 -17.50 -17.96 -11.17
C GLU A 109 -18.88 -18.60 -11.01
N PRO A 110 -19.81 -18.41 -11.96
CA PRO A 110 -21.06 -19.15 -11.92
C PRO A 110 -20.73 -20.63 -11.87
N GLU A 111 -21.42 -21.38 -11.00
CA GLU A 111 -21.30 -22.83 -10.94
C GLU A 111 -21.50 -23.36 -12.36
N ARG A 112 -20.45 -23.95 -12.93
CA ARG A 112 -20.59 -24.63 -14.22
C ARG A 112 -21.59 -25.75 -14.00
N ASP A 113 -22.69 -25.73 -14.75
CA ASP A 113 -23.62 -26.85 -14.80
C ASP A 113 -22.80 -28.14 -14.96
N ALA A 114 -22.99 -29.08 -14.03
CA ALA A 114 -22.18 -30.25 -13.79
C ALA A 114 -22.26 -31.28 -14.93
N ALA A 115 -21.72 -30.93 -16.08
CA ALA A 115 -21.64 -31.78 -17.26
C ALA A 115 -20.27 -31.66 -17.94
N ASP A 116 -19.17 -31.62 -17.17
CA ASP A 116 -17.97 -32.37 -17.56
C ASP A 116 -16.90 -32.40 -16.46
N THR A 117 -16.30 -33.58 -16.32
CA THR A 117 -15.04 -33.92 -15.65
C THR A 117 -14.98 -34.14 -14.13
N ASP A 118 -14.62 -35.38 -13.85
CA ASP A 118 -14.16 -36.06 -12.63
C ASP A 118 -12.95 -35.34 -11.99
N ARG A 119 -13.16 -34.22 -11.30
CA ARG A 119 -12.12 -33.53 -10.51
C ARG A 119 -12.45 -33.59 -9.03
N ARG A 120 -11.57 -34.30 -8.30
CA ARG A 120 -11.53 -34.41 -6.85
C ARG A 120 -11.87 -33.08 -6.18
N GLU A 121 -12.93 -33.09 -5.37
CA GLU A 121 -13.30 -32.00 -4.47
C GLU A 121 -12.19 -31.80 -3.43
N GLU A 122 -11.24 -30.94 -3.74
CA GLU A 122 -10.34 -30.40 -2.74
C GLU A 122 -11.16 -29.42 -1.90
N ALA A 123 -11.52 -29.84 -0.69
CA ALA A 123 -12.35 -29.10 0.25
C ALA A 123 -11.71 -27.74 0.55
N THR A 124 -12.04 -26.74 -0.28
CA THR A 124 -11.59 -25.38 -0.11
C THR A 124 -12.40 -24.80 1.04
N ARG A 125 -11.68 -24.44 2.11
CA ARG A 125 -12.23 -23.71 3.27
C ARG A 125 -13.13 -22.58 2.74
N PRO A 126 -14.34 -22.38 3.29
CA PRO A 126 -15.22 -21.30 2.81
C PRO A 126 -14.42 -20.00 2.81
N PRO A 127 -14.47 -19.19 1.74
CA PRO A 127 -13.67 -17.99 1.64
C PRO A 127 -13.94 -17.13 2.87
N ALA A 128 -12.88 -16.67 3.54
CA ALA A 128 -12.99 -15.78 4.68
C ALA A 128 -13.93 -14.62 4.29
N ARG A 129 -14.87 -14.25 5.16
CA ARG A 129 -15.83 -13.18 4.88
C ARG A 129 -15.05 -11.95 4.40
N PRO A 130 -15.37 -11.40 3.21
CA PRO A 130 -14.64 -10.26 2.68
C PRO A 130 -14.75 -9.11 3.67
N GLU A 131 -13.61 -8.52 3.99
CA GLU A 131 -13.57 -7.30 4.79
C GLU A 131 -13.89 -6.12 3.89
N ASN A 132 -14.73 -5.20 4.38
CA ASN A 132 -15.04 -3.95 3.69
C ASN A 132 -15.10 -2.86 4.76
N SER A 133 -13.91 -2.44 5.21
CA SER A 133 -13.74 -1.57 6.36
C SER A 133 -13.01 -0.29 5.97
N LEU A 134 -13.34 0.79 6.68
CA LEU A 134 -12.55 2.01 6.73
C LEU A 134 -12.06 2.19 8.16
N MET A 135 -10.75 2.31 8.33
CA MET A 135 -10.10 2.41 9.63
C MET A 135 -9.24 3.67 9.68
N VAL A 136 -9.14 4.28 10.86
CA VAL A 136 -8.25 5.40 11.13
C VAL A 136 -7.26 4.98 12.22
N TRP A 137 -5.99 5.16 11.93
CA TRP A 137 -4.86 4.78 12.77
C TRP A 137 -4.17 6.03 13.27
N ARG A 138 -3.60 5.96 14.48
CA ARG A 138 -2.64 6.95 14.95
C ARG A 138 -1.24 6.45 14.64
N LEU A 139 -0.45 7.25 13.93
CA LEU A 139 0.95 6.94 13.65
C LEU A 139 1.77 7.17 14.91
N GLN A 140 2.41 6.13 15.41
CA GLN A 140 3.46 6.27 16.41
C GLN A 140 4.80 6.34 15.68
N LEU A 141 5.06 7.48 15.03
CA LEU A 141 6.42 7.77 14.59
C LEU A 141 7.25 7.93 15.86
N GLN A 142 8.13 6.97 16.14
CA GLN A 142 9.04 7.08 17.27
C GLN A 142 9.88 8.35 17.03
N HIS A 143 9.58 9.41 17.79
CA HIS A 143 10.54 10.49 17.98
C HIS A 143 11.79 9.82 18.53
N LEU A 144 12.84 9.72 17.71
CA LEU A 144 14.21 9.58 18.19
C LEU A 144 14.41 10.73 19.19
N GLN A 145 14.25 10.43 20.47
CA GLN A 145 14.73 11.29 21.54
C GLN A 145 16.24 11.30 21.35
N LEU A 146 16.77 12.40 20.82
CA LEU A 146 18.19 12.68 20.94
C LEU A 146 18.51 12.65 22.44
N PRO A 147 19.56 11.92 22.88
CA PRO A 147 19.98 11.99 24.27
C PRO A 147 20.31 13.45 24.57
N VAL A 148 19.57 14.04 25.50
CA VAL A 148 19.90 15.35 26.07
C VAL A 148 21.30 15.20 26.69
N PRO A 149 22.32 15.94 26.25
CA PRO A 149 23.58 15.97 26.95
C PRO A 149 23.30 16.44 28.37
N ARG A 150 23.66 15.63 29.37
CA ARG A 150 23.74 16.11 30.74
C ARG A 150 24.98 16.99 30.81
N ASP A 151 24.78 18.29 30.65
CA ASP A 151 25.79 19.27 31.03
C ASP A 151 25.78 19.45 32.56
N VAL A 152 27.00 19.32 33.12
CA VAL A 152 27.49 19.52 34.49
C VAL A 152 27.28 18.38 35.49
#